data_AF-A0A519C267-F1
#
_entry.id   AF-A0A519C267-F1
#
_cell.length_a   1.000
_cell.length_b   1.000
_cell.length_c   1.000
_cell.angle_alpha   90.00
_cell.angle_beta   90.00
_cell.angle_gamma   90.00
#
_symmetry.space_group_name_H-M   'P 1'
#
loop_
_entity.id
_entity.type
_entity.pdbx_description
1 polymer ?
#
loop_
_entity_poly.entity_id
_entity_poly.type
_entity_poly.pdbx_seq_one_letter_code
_entity_poly.pdbx_strand_id
1 'polypeptide(L)'
;MIFHFLRVLTIIGKKNSRNLLQRIEEKLVEITEGTTKILVPEKSLEEKVPPKEPAFFNPVAKLNRDFSILAYSAFWENFDKPKIFLDGLAGLGARSLRVANEISDVEKVIANDVNSEGLNIAQNSVKLNEISNFDTSEDEICHFFSSYSKKGKRGSIVDVDPFGSPTKYFDCAIRATMHGGMLSVTATDLQVLHGLSKRSCQRKYHGIPIKTEYSNEIAIRLILGCLEFVAGRLGIQIIPQFVHHDMHYYRVYLKILNKPGQKEQLGYIIHCKSCGNRKAVMKQEEICQICNSKLDIGGPLWIGQLFEKKFVVNMIEIAPKFVVDKRCGKILEKCALESKMQKSPLKMKNAIKKLQDAGFMASPTSLNPTGFRTDCRIDEILKLLS
;
A
#
# COMPACT_ATOMS: atom_id res chain seq x y z
N MET A 1 57.56 15.84 26.97
CA MET A 1 56.29 15.97 26.23
C MET A 1 56.13 15.03 25.03
N ILE A 2 57.20 14.43 24.47
CA ILE A 2 57.15 13.71 23.18
C ILE A 2 56.40 12.36 23.22
N PHE A 3 56.60 11.53 24.25
CA PHE A 3 56.04 10.16 24.33
C PHE A 3 54.49 10.07 24.31
N HIS A 4 53.77 11.15 24.64
CA HIS A 4 52.30 11.13 24.60
C HIS A 4 51.76 11.25 23.16
N PHE A 5 52.48 11.95 22.28
CA PHE A 5 52.04 12.21 20.90
C PHE A 5 52.05 10.94 20.03
N LEU A 6 53.08 10.09 20.16
CA LEU A 6 53.14 8.83 19.42
C LEU A 6 51.99 7.88 19.81
N ARG A 7 51.58 7.82 21.09
CA ARG A 7 50.43 6.99 21.50
C ARG A 7 49.13 7.45 20.84
N VAL A 8 48.90 8.76 20.75
CA VAL A 8 47.71 9.31 20.08
C VAL A 8 47.73 8.97 18.59
N LEU A 9 48.85 9.16 17.88
CA LEU A 9 49.00 8.79 16.47
C LEU A 9 48.76 7.29 16.22
N THR A 10 49.29 6.40 17.04
CA THR A 10 49.07 4.95 16.89
C THR A 10 47.62 4.53 17.17
N ILE A 11 46.92 5.22 18.07
CA ILE A 11 45.49 4.98 18.34
C ILE A 11 44.61 5.50 17.21
N ILE A 12 44.88 6.69 16.68
CA ILE A 12 44.17 7.25 15.50
C ILE A 12 44.42 6.35 14.28
N GLY A 13 45.66 5.95 14.02
CA GLY A 13 46.01 5.01 12.96
C GLY A 13 45.26 3.68 13.07
N LYS A 14 45.13 3.10 14.27
CA LYS A 14 44.37 1.86 14.51
C LYS A 14 42.85 2.03 14.54
N LYS A 15 42.32 3.23 14.79
CA LYS A 15 40.88 3.52 14.60
C LYS A 15 40.55 3.68 13.12
N ASN A 16 41.34 4.45 12.38
CA ASN A 16 41.13 4.63 10.94
C ASN A 16 41.38 3.33 10.18
N SER A 17 42.40 2.52 10.52
CA SER A 17 42.60 1.23 9.85
C SER A 17 41.48 0.22 10.15
N ARG A 18 40.86 0.25 11.35
CA ARG A 18 39.65 -0.56 11.63
C ARG A 18 38.42 -0.09 10.84
N ASN A 19 38.29 1.21 10.57
CA ASN A 19 37.22 1.71 9.70
C ASN A 19 37.50 1.50 8.20
N LEU A 20 38.76 1.35 7.77
CA LEU A 20 39.12 1.03 6.37
C LEU A 20 39.12 -0.47 6.06
N LEU A 21 39.46 -1.34 7.03
CA LEU A 21 39.65 -2.78 6.82
C LEU A 21 38.41 -3.65 7.12
N GLN A 22 37.22 -3.04 7.24
CA GLN A 22 35.96 -3.79 7.27
C GLN A 22 34.80 -3.13 6.53
N ARG A 23 35.09 -2.43 5.42
CA ARG A 23 34.20 -2.52 4.26
C ARG A 23 34.32 -3.94 3.71
N ILE A 24 33.55 -4.86 4.28
CA ILE A 24 33.14 -6.05 3.54
C ILE A 24 32.25 -5.51 2.42
N GLU A 25 32.66 -5.68 1.16
CA GLU A 25 31.75 -5.51 0.05
C GLU A 25 30.66 -6.58 0.20
N GLU A 26 29.49 -6.18 0.70
CA GLU A 26 28.42 -7.13 0.98
C GLU A 26 27.90 -7.68 -0.34
N LYS A 27 28.27 -8.94 -0.59
CA LYS A 27 28.13 -9.61 -1.88
C LYS A 27 26.71 -9.45 -2.43
N LEU A 28 26.63 -8.76 -3.56
CA LEU A 28 25.41 -8.64 -4.33
C LEU A 28 25.24 -9.90 -5.19
N VAL A 29 23.99 -10.34 -5.34
CA VAL A 29 23.60 -11.45 -6.21
C VAL A 29 22.50 -10.99 -7.16
N GLU A 30 22.51 -11.49 -8.39
CA GLU A 30 21.42 -11.27 -9.34
C GLU A 30 20.25 -12.21 -8.99
N ILE A 31 19.07 -11.63 -8.82
CA ILE A 31 17.80 -12.35 -8.82
C ILE A 31 16.95 -11.90 -10.02
N THR A 32 15.93 -12.68 -10.39
CA THR A 32 14.89 -12.24 -11.33
C THR A 32 13.55 -12.15 -10.60
N GLU A 33 12.90 -10.99 -10.68
CA GLU A 33 11.52 -10.81 -10.25
C GLU A 33 10.67 -10.31 -11.42
N GLY A 34 9.63 -11.07 -11.79
CA GLY A 34 8.89 -10.80 -13.02
C GLY A 34 9.74 -11.19 -14.22
N THR A 35 10.00 -10.25 -15.12
CA THR A 35 11.02 -10.38 -16.19
C THR A 35 12.26 -9.49 -15.91
N THR A 36 12.40 -8.98 -14.70
CA THR A 36 13.40 -7.96 -14.35
C THR A 36 14.52 -8.56 -13.49
N LYS A 37 15.77 -8.39 -13.95
CA LYS A 37 16.98 -8.69 -13.17
C LYS A 37 17.20 -7.61 -12.12
N ILE A 38 17.50 -8.01 -10.89
CA ILE A 38 17.71 -7.09 -9.75
C ILE A 38 18.93 -7.56 -8.98
N LEU A 39 19.88 -6.66 -8.73
CA LEU A 39 20.97 -6.91 -7.78
C LEU A 39 20.45 -6.69 -6.36
N VAL A 40 20.67 -7.67 -5.48
CA VAL A 40 20.29 -7.61 -4.06
C VAL A 40 21.43 -8.10 -3.18
N PRO A 41 21.56 -7.65 -1.92
CA PRO A 41 22.50 -8.25 -0.98
C PRO A 41 22.13 -9.71 -0.73
N GLU A 42 23.11 -10.62 -0.75
CA GLU A 42 22.89 -12.07 -0.57
C GLU A 42 22.10 -12.38 0.71
N LYS A 43 22.47 -11.71 1.82
CA LYS A 43 21.77 -11.78 3.11
C LYS A 43 20.28 -11.42 3.05
N SER A 44 19.84 -10.58 2.12
CA SER A 44 18.42 -10.23 1.96
C SER A 44 17.56 -11.41 1.47
N LEU A 45 18.18 -12.51 1.03
CA LEU A 45 17.52 -13.76 0.66
C LEU A 45 17.56 -14.80 1.80
N GLU A 46 18.56 -14.72 2.68
CA GLU A 46 18.78 -15.66 3.79
C GLU A 46 18.13 -15.20 5.11
N GLU A 47 18.18 -13.91 5.43
CA GLU A 47 17.76 -13.37 6.72
C GLU A 47 16.24 -13.13 6.79
N LYS A 48 15.61 -13.68 7.83
CA LYS A 48 14.17 -13.53 8.11
C LYS A 48 13.73 -12.06 8.32
N VAL A 49 14.65 -11.20 8.72
CA VAL A 49 14.49 -9.75 8.74
C VAL A 49 15.65 -9.19 7.92
N PRO A 50 15.44 -8.84 6.63
CA PRO A 50 16.54 -8.46 5.76
C PRO A 50 17.33 -7.25 6.30
N PRO A 51 18.65 -7.21 6.08
CA PRO A 51 19.48 -6.10 6.50
C PRO A 51 19.10 -4.80 5.77
N LYS A 52 19.48 -3.67 6.36
CA LYS A 52 19.30 -2.33 5.75
C LYS A 52 20.53 -1.84 5.00
N GLU A 53 21.69 -2.29 5.44
CA GLU A 53 22.97 -2.09 4.75
C GLU A 53 23.21 -3.31 3.82
N PRO A 54 23.87 -3.13 2.66
CA PRO A 54 24.15 -1.84 2.02
C PRO A 54 22.86 -1.17 1.52
N ALA A 55 21.81 -1.96 1.25
CA ALA A 55 20.47 -1.47 0.94
C ALA A 55 19.41 -2.51 1.32
N PHE A 56 18.23 -2.06 1.76
CA PHE A 56 17.15 -2.97 2.11
C PHE A 56 16.45 -3.57 0.87
N PHE A 57 16.30 -4.88 0.86
CA PHE A 57 15.39 -5.61 -0.03
C PHE A 57 14.61 -6.66 0.75
N ASN A 58 13.34 -6.88 0.38
CA ASN A 58 12.53 -7.96 0.94
C ASN A 58 11.94 -8.83 -0.19
N PRO A 59 12.29 -10.13 -0.28
CA PRO A 59 11.73 -11.04 -1.27
C PRO A 59 10.25 -11.35 -1.00
N VAL A 60 9.79 -11.35 0.26
CA VAL A 60 8.38 -11.59 0.63
C VAL A 60 7.47 -10.49 0.05
N ALA A 61 7.99 -9.29 -0.17
CA ALA A 61 7.27 -8.19 -0.81
C ALA A 61 7.06 -8.35 -2.33
N LYS A 62 7.51 -9.45 -2.97
CA LYS A 62 7.22 -9.75 -4.39
C LYS A 62 5.73 -9.63 -4.72
N LEU A 63 4.84 -10.13 -3.87
CA LEU A 63 3.39 -10.07 -4.13
C LEU A 63 2.88 -8.62 -4.18
N ASN A 64 3.45 -7.71 -3.37
CA ASN A 64 3.13 -6.28 -3.42
C ASN A 64 3.58 -5.65 -4.75
N ARG A 65 4.80 -5.98 -5.20
CA ARG A 65 5.35 -5.50 -6.47
C ARG A 65 4.59 -6.07 -7.68
N ASP A 66 4.22 -7.35 -7.66
CA ASP A 66 3.36 -7.98 -8.69
C ASP A 66 2.01 -7.25 -8.82
N PHE A 67 1.29 -7.01 -7.71
CA PHE A 67 0.06 -6.21 -7.75
C PHE A 67 0.29 -4.77 -8.21
N SER A 68 1.47 -4.19 -7.92
CA SER A 68 1.81 -2.84 -8.35
C SER A 68 2.00 -2.77 -9.87
N ILE A 69 2.71 -3.71 -10.48
CA ILE A 69 2.85 -3.77 -11.95
C ILE A 69 1.49 -3.96 -12.63
N LEU A 70 0.64 -4.86 -12.12
CA LEU A 70 -0.72 -5.04 -12.65
C LEU A 70 -1.57 -3.76 -12.53
N ALA A 71 -1.48 -3.05 -11.40
CA ALA A 71 -2.26 -1.84 -11.16
C ALA A 71 -1.79 -0.68 -12.03
N TYR A 72 -0.48 -0.50 -12.19
CA TYR A 72 0.08 0.59 -12.98
C TYR A 72 -0.10 0.35 -14.48
N SER A 73 0.04 -0.89 -14.94
CA SER A 73 -0.23 -1.23 -16.34
C SER A 73 -1.73 -1.08 -16.66
N ALA A 74 -2.64 -1.61 -15.84
CA ALA A 74 -4.09 -1.44 -16.03
C ALA A 74 -4.55 0.03 -15.95
N PHE A 75 -3.84 0.85 -15.17
CA PHE A 75 -4.07 2.29 -15.13
C PHE A 75 -3.60 2.98 -16.43
N TRP A 76 -2.39 2.67 -16.88
CA TRP A 76 -1.75 3.32 -18.02
C TRP A 76 -2.15 2.79 -19.41
N GLU A 77 -2.88 1.68 -19.49
CA GLU A 77 -3.41 1.15 -20.75
C GLU A 77 -4.39 2.12 -21.43
N ASN A 78 -5.08 2.95 -20.64
CA ASN A 78 -6.05 3.96 -21.12
C ASN A 78 -5.79 5.33 -20.46
N PHE A 79 -4.53 5.77 -20.43
CA PHE A 79 -4.11 7.03 -19.80
C PHE A 79 -3.35 7.95 -20.75
N ASP A 80 -3.81 9.21 -20.85
CA ASP A 80 -3.16 10.26 -21.65
C ASP A 80 -1.77 10.64 -21.10
N LYS A 81 -0.84 10.99 -21.99
CA LYS A 81 0.54 11.35 -21.62
C LYS A 81 0.61 12.59 -20.70
N PRO A 82 1.60 12.68 -19.80
CA PRO A 82 2.83 11.88 -19.75
C PRO A 82 2.80 10.69 -18.77
N LYS A 83 3.35 9.54 -19.18
CA LYS A 83 3.52 8.34 -18.34
C LYS A 83 4.78 8.45 -17.47
N ILE A 84 4.69 9.23 -16.38
CA ILE A 84 5.76 9.44 -15.38
C ILE A 84 5.44 8.68 -14.08
N PHE A 85 6.39 7.89 -13.57
CA PHE A 85 6.38 7.23 -12.26
C PHE A 85 7.34 7.91 -11.28
N LEU A 86 6.88 8.18 -10.06
CA LEU A 86 7.69 8.72 -8.96
C LEU A 86 7.70 7.74 -7.78
N ASP A 87 8.79 7.03 -7.56
CA ASP A 87 8.98 6.16 -6.39
C ASP A 87 9.64 6.96 -5.27
N GLY A 88 8.93 7.25 -4.19
CA GLY A 88 9.45 8.14 -3.14
C GLY A 88 10.49 7.49 -2.21
N LEU A 89 10.47 6.16 -2.10
CA LEU A 89 11.24 5.35 -1.14
C LEU A 89 11.64 4.02 -1.81
N ALA A 90 12.50 4.13 -2.81
CA ALA A 90 12.80 3.07 -3.75
C ALA A 90 13.65 1.92 -3.15
N GLY A 91 14.38 2.15 -2.06
CA GLY A 91 15.41 1.23 -1.56
C GLY A 91 16.47 0.98 -2.65
N LEU A 92 16.67 -0.28 -3.05
CA LEU A 92 17.49 -0.64 -4.22
C LEU A 92 16.73 -0.65 -5.57
N GLY A 93 15.59 0.05 -5.64
CA GLY A 93 14.85 0.29 -6.89
C GLY A 93 13.94 -0.85 -7.35
N ALA A 94 13.75 -1.91 -6.57
CA ALA A 94 13.08 -3.14 -7.02
C ALA A 94 11.64 -2.97 -7.57
N ARG A 95 10.92 -1.90 -7.19
CA ARG A 95 9.63 -1.57 -7.83
C ARG A 95 9.85 -0.73 -9.10
N SER A 96 10.56 0.40 -9.01
CA SER A 96 10.93 1.24 -10.15
C SER A 96 11.53 0.47 -11.34
N LEU A 97 12.45 -0.46 -11.08
CA LEU A 97 13.10 -1.28 -12.11
C LEU A 97 12.06 -2.10 -12.89
N ARG A 98 11.13 -2.74 -12.18
CA ARG A 98 10.03 -3.50 -12.79
C ARG A 98 9.03 -2.60 -13.53
N VAL A 99 8.79 -1.37 -13.05
CA VAL A 99 7.95 -0.40 -13.76
C VAL A 99 8.60 0.03 -15.08
N ALA A 100 9.91 0.27 -15.08
CA ALA A 100 10.66 0.68 -16.27
C ALA A 100 10.85 -0.46 -17.29
N ASN A 101 11.01 -1.71 -16.82
CA ASN A 101 11.30 -2.88 -17.64
C ASN A 101 10.06 -3.63 -18.14
N GLU A 102 9.02 -3.77 -17.31
CA GLU A 102 7.88 -4.66 -17.61
C GLU A 102 6.72 -3.92 -18.30
N ILE A 103 6.61 -2.60 -18.14
CA ILE A 103 5.47 -1.82 -18.65
C ILE A 103 5.88 -0.98 -19.87
N SER A 104 5.12 -1.08 -20.96
CA SER A 104 5.38 -0.33 -22.20
C SER A 104 5.05 1.16 -22.08
N ASP A 105 5.69 1.94 -22.96
CA ASP A 105 5.41 3.37 -23.20
C ASP A 105 5.65 4.31 -21.99
N VAL A 106 6.31 3.82 -20.94
CA VAL A 106 6.69 4.62 -19.77
C VAL A 106 7.73 5.67 -20.20
N GLU A 107 7.37 6.94 -20.11
CA GLU A 107 8.23 8.05 -20.53
C GLU A 107 9.34 8.32 -19.54
N LYS A 108 9.06 8.14 -18.23
CA LYS A 108 10.08 8.30 -17.19
C LYS A 108 9.74 7.59 -15.90
N VAL A 109 10.74 6.92 -15.33
CA VAL A 109 10.76 6.42 -13.96
C VAL A 109 11.79 7.23 -13.19
N ILE A 110 11.43 7.76 -12.01
CA ILE A 110 12.40 8.35 -11.08
C ILE A 110 12.33 7.62 -9.73
N ALA A 111 13.44 6.98 -9.37
CA ALA A 111 13.62 6.27 -8.11
C ALA A 111 14.29 7.18 -7.07
N ASN A 112 13.59 7.54 -6.01
CA ASN A 112 14.13 8.34 -4.92
C ASN A 112 14.37 7.50 -3.66
N ASP A 113 15.51 7.68 -3.02
CA ASP A 113 15.77 7.21 -1.65
C ASP A 113 16.79 8.14 -0.96
N VAL A 114 16.96 8.00 0.35
CA VAL A 114 18.02 8.69 1.12
C VAL A 114 19.29 7.84 1.24
N ASN A 115 19.26 6.59 0.78
CA ASN A 115 20.42 5.71 0.72
C ASN A 115 21.02 5.71 -0.70
N SER A 116 22.11 6.46 -0.89
CA SER A 116 22.90 6.50 -2.13
C SER A 116 23.40 5.13 -2.58
N GLU A 117 23.73 4.22 -1.66
CA GLU A 117 24.20 2.89 -2.02
C GLU A 117 23.05 2.02 -2.59
N GLY A 118 21.83 2.18 -2.09
CA GLY A 118 20.62 1.63 -2.72
C GLY A 118 20.41 2.16 -4.14
N LEU A 119 20.62 3.46 -4.35
CA LEU A 119 20.54 4.08 -5.68
C LEU A 119 21.66 3.59 -6.62
N ASN A 120 22.88 3.35 -6.11
CA ASN A 120 23.98 2.75 -6.85
C ASN A 120 23.65 1.32 -7.31
N ILE A 121 23.06 0.51 -6.42
CA ILE A 121 22.61 -0.86 -6.72
C ILE A 121 21.45 -0.85 -7.74
N ALA A 122 20.54 0.12 -7.65
CA ALA A 122 19.50 0.35 -8.64
C ALA A 122 20.10 0.71 -10.02
N GLN A 123 21.03 1.67 -10.08
CA GLN A 123 21.72 2.07 -11.32
C GLN A 123 22.57 0.96 -11.94
N ASN A 124 23.09 0.02 -11.15
CA ASN A 124 23.73 -1.18 -11.67
C ASN A 124 22.70 -2.20 -12.20
N SER A 125 21.54 -2.33 -11.56
CA SER A 125 20.43 -3.15 -12.05
C SER A 125 19.79 -2.59 -13.34
N VAL A 126 19.74 -1.27 -13.51
CA VAL A 126 19.33 -0.60 -14.77
C VAL A 126 20.11 -1.12 -15.97
N LYS A 127 21.44 -1.24 -15.82
CA LYS A 127 22.35 -1.75 -16.87
C LYS A 127 22.09 -3.22 -17.21
N LEU A 128 21.72 -4.05 -16.23
CA LEU A 128 21.42 -5.48 -16.44
C LEU A 128 20.13 -5.74 -17.23
N ASN A 129 19.28 -4.72 -17.41
CA ASN A 129 18.01 -4.79 -18.13
C ASN A 129 17.96 -3.81 -19.33
N GLU A 130 19.08 -3.17 -19.69
CA GLU A 130 19.19 -2.21 -20.80
C GLU A 130 18.18 -1.03 -20.72
N ILE A 131 17.76 -0.67 -19.50
CA ILE A 131 16.73 0.35 -19.24
C ILE A 131 17.27 1.76 -19.55
N SER A 132 16.51 2.55 -20.31
CA SER A 132 16.91 3.88 -20.81
C SER A 132 16.09 5.06 -20.27
N ASN A 133 15.00 4.81 -19.55
CA ASN A 133 14.02 5.80 -19.07
C ASN A 133 14.02 6.00 -17.53
N PHE A 134 15.14 5.69 -16.87
CA PHE A 134 15.26 5.60 -15.40
C PHE A 134 16.26 6.61 -14.83
N ASP A 135 15.78 7.52 -13.99
CA ASP A 135 16.60 8.44 -13.19
C ASP A 135 16.62 8.02 -11.70
N THR A 136 17.64 8.45 -10.97
CA THR A 136 17.72 8.36 -9.50
C THR A 136 17.74 9.74 -8.84
N SER A 137 17.25 9.81 -7.61
CA SER A 137 17.23 11.03 -6.78
C SER A 137 17.64 10.68 -5.34
N GLU A 138 18.63 11.40 -4.80
CA GLU A 138 19.10 11.23 -3.42
C GLU A 138 18.53 12.34 -2.54
N ASP A 139 17.31 12.13 -2.02
CA ASP A 139 16.54 13.20 -1.38
C ASP A 139 15.54 12.68 -0.34
N GLU A 140 15.14 13.53 0.62
CA GLU A 140 14.01 13.19 1.50
C GLU A 140 12.72 13.20 0.66
N ILE A 141 11.91 12.15 0.77
CA ILE A 141 10.71 11.92 -0.06
C ILE A 141 9.78 13.14 -0.22
N CYS A 142 9.56 13.95 0.82
CA CYS A 142 8.76 15.16 0.68
C CYS A 142 9.52 16.33 0.03
N HIS A 143 10.85 16.42 0.15
CA HIS A 143 11.65 17.36 -0.64
C HIS A 143 11.64 16.96 -2.13
N PHE A 144 11.92 15.69 -2.44
CA PHE A 144 11.76 15.08 -3.76
C PHE A 144 10.39 15.42 -4.38
N PHE A 145 9.29 15.02 -3.73
CA PHE A 145 7.92 15.28 -4.19
C PHE A 145 7.58 16.77 -4.31
N SER A 146 8.21 17.66 -3.52
CA SER A 146 8.02 19.10 -3.66
C SER A 146 8.49 19.61 -5.03
N SER A 147 9.58 19.07 -5.58
CA SER A 147 10.10 19.44 -6.90
C SER A 147 9.13 19.09 -8.04
N TYR A 148 8.37 18.00 -7.88
CA TYR A 148 7.34 17.53 -8.82
C TYR A 148 5.96 18.16 -8.60
N SER A 149 5.75 18.96 -7.54
CA SER A 149 4.42 19.50 -7.19
C SER A 149 3.81 20.50 -8.21
N LYS A 150 4.63 21.05 -9.12
CA LYS A 150 4.25 22.08 -10.10
C LYS A 150 3.48 21.49 -11.30
N LYS A 151 2.52 22.25 -11.85
CA LYS A 151 1.76 21.87 -13.06
C LYS A 151 2.75 21.53 -14.19
N GLY A 152 2.51 20.41 -14.89
CA GLY A 152 3.37 19.93 -15.97
C GLY A 152 4.62 19.15 -15.53
N LYS A 153 4.95 19.07 -14.23
CA LYS A 153 6.02 18.19 -13.72
C LYS A 153 5.51 16.96 -12.97
N ARG A 154 4.31 17.04 -12.38
CA ARG A 154 3.69 15.99 -11.54
C ARG A 154 3.73 14.59 -12.15
N GLY A 155 3.93 13.59 -11.30
CA GLY A 155 3.84 12.18 -11.68
C GLY A 155 2.42 11.78 -12.05
N SER A 156 2.31 10.93 -13.07
CA SER A 156 1.05 10.23 -13.41
C SER A 156 0.76 9.08 -12.46
N ILE A 157 1.81 8.48 -11.91
CA ILE A 157 1.75 7.52 -10.81
C ILE A 157 2.78 7.94 -9.76
N VAL A 158 2.40 7.92 -8.48
CA VAL A 158 3.26 8.24 -7.33
C VAL A 158 3.19 7.09 -6.32
N ASP A 159 4.34 6.73 -5.74
CA ASP A 159 4.48 5.60 -4.80
C ASP A 159 5.05 6.01 -3.44
N VAL A 160 4.46 5.45 -2.38
CA VAL A 160 4.85 5.66 -0.99
C VAL A 160 4.89 4.31 -0.27
N ASP A 161 6.06 3.68 -0.19
CA ASP A 161 6.25 2.32 0.37
C ASP A 161 7.22 2.27 1.59
N PRO A 162 6.84 2.85 2.75
CA PRO A 162 7.74 2.98 3.89
C PRO A 162 7.72 1.82 4.89
N PHE A 163 8.80 1.76 5.67
CA PHE A 163 8.80 1.13 6.99
C PHE A 163 7.83 1.87 7.94
N GLY A 164 6.84 1.15 8.45
CA GLY A 164 5.85 1.64 9.40
C GLY A 164 4.67 2.36 8.75
N SER A 165 4.52 3.66 9.04
CA SER A 165 3.33 4.47 8.72
C SER A 165 3.64 5.46 7.61
N PRO A 166 2.87 5.48 6.50
CA PRO A 166 3.05 6.42 5.38
C PRO A 166 2.44 7.80 5.63
N THR A 167 1.69 7.96 6.72
CA THR A 167 0.81 9.12 6.95
C THR A 167 1.53 10.47 6.95
N LYS A 168 2.82 10.51 7.32
CA LYS A 168 3.64 11.74 7.25
C LYS A 168 3.95 12.23 5.83
N TYR A 169 3.75 11.41 4.80
CA TYR A 169 4.06 11.74 3.41
C TYR A 169 2.82 12.06 2.55
N PHE A 170 1.61 11.89 3.08
CA PHE A 170 0.38 12.02 2.29
C PHE A 170 0.22 13.38 1.61
N ASP A 171 0.50 14.47 2.33
CA ASP A 171 0.32 15.84 1.80
C ASP A 171 1.27 16.12 0.62
N CYS A 172 2.54 15.71 0.73
CA CYS A 172 3.53 15.90 -0.34
C CYS A 172 3.30 14.96 -1.53
N ALA A 173 2.92 13.69 -1.30
CA ALA A 173 2.63 12.72 -2.35
C ALA A 173 1.37 13.09 -3.17
N ILE A 174 0.31 13.55 -2.51
CA ILE A 174 -0.90 14.05 -3.18
C ILE A 174 -0.57 15.27 -4.05
N ARG A 175 0.31 16.18 -3.60
CA ARG A 175 0.74 17.34 -4.41
C ARG A 175 1.63 16.95 -5.59
N ALA A 176 2.43 15.90 -5.48
CA ALA A 176 3.24 15.37 -6.58
C ALA A 176 2.41 14.60 -7.63
N THR A 177 1.21 14.13 -7.28
CA THR A 177 0.32 13.42 -8.21
C THR A 177 -0.47 14.40 -9.09
N MET A 178 -0.57 14.13 -10.40
CA MET A 178 -1.32 14.96 -11.35
C MET A 178 -2.85 14.75 -11.23
N HIS A 179 -3.63 15.70 -11.76
CA HIS A 179 -5.08 15.51 -11.90
C HIS A 179 -5.35 14.29 -12.79
N GLY A 180 -6.15 13.34 -12.30
CA GLY A 180 -6.41 12.07 -12.96
C GLY A 180 -5.35 11.00 -12.70
N GLY A 181 -4.20 11.36 -12.11
CA GLY A 181 -3.11 10.46 -11.77
C GLY A 181 -3.43 9.47 -10.65
N MET A 182 -2.56 8.47 -10.46
CA MET A 182 -2.64 7.49 -9.38
C MET A 182 -1.67 7.82 -8.24
N LEU A 183 -2.15 7.75 -7.01
CA LEU A 183 -1.32 7.67 -5.81
C LEU A 183 -1.43 6.26 -5.22
N SER A 184 -0.30 5.66 -4.89
CA SER A 184 -0.20 4.32 -4.32
C SER A 184 0.56 4.35 -2.99
N VAL A 185 0.06 3.64 -1.98
CA VAL A 185 0.49 3.81 -0.59
C VAL A 185 0.51 2.47 0.13
N THR A 186 1.63 2.11 0.76
CA THR A 186 1.75 0.97 1.70
C THR A 186 1.74 1.45 3.15
N ALA A 187 1.13 0.67 4.04
CA ALA A 187 1.39 0.72 5.48
C ALA A 187 1.85 -0.64 6.00
N THR A 188 2.94 -0.67 6.78
CA THR A 188 3.51 -1.89 7.37
C THR A 188 3.42 -1.92 8.90
N ASP A 189 2.95 -0.86 9.56
CA ASP A 189 2.70 -0.84 11.02
C ASP A 189 1.37 -1.51 11.44
N LEU A 190 1.12 -2.73 10.94
CA LEU A 190 -0.07 -3.56 11.17
C LEU A 190 -0.52 -3.57 12.64
N GLN A 191 0.42 -3.67 13.59
CA GLN A 191 0.16 -3.67 15.03
C GLN A 191 -0.61 -2.42 15.51
N VAL A 192 -0.34 -1.26 14.92
CA VAL A 192 -1.01 0.01 15.24
C VAL A 192 -2.45 -0.03 14.72
N LEU A 193 -2.62 -0.39 13.45
CA LEU A 193 -3.92 -0.46 12.77
C LEU A 193 -4.85 -1.55 13.33
N HIS A 194 -4.28 -2.66 13.85
CA HIS A 194 -5.00 -3.69 14.62
C HIS A 194 -5.30 -3.30 16.07
N GLY A 195 -4.95 -2.08 16.49
CA GLY A 195 -5.34 -1.55 17.79
C GLY A 195 -4.63 -2.19 18.98
N LEU A 196 -3.36 -2.62 18.85
CA LEU A 196 -2.52 -2.87 20.03
C LEU A 196 -2.27 -1.57 20.81
N SER A 197 -2.29 -0.41 20.15
CA SER A 197 -2.36 0.90 20.82
C SER A 197 -3.31 1.84 20.09
N LYS A 198 -4.54 1.96 20.59
CA LYS A 198 -5.57 2.88 20.04
C LYS A 198 -5.06 4.33 19.96
N ARG A 199 -4.34 4.81 20.99
CA ARG A 199 -3.71 6.16 21.00
C ARG A 199 -2.63 6.33 19.93
N SER A 200 -1.88 5.27 19.61
CA SER A 200 -0.88 5.32 18.53
C SER A 200 -1.55 5.41 17.15
N CYS A 201 -2.63 4.66 16.95
CA CYS A 201 -3.41 4.70 15.71
C CYS A 201 -4.10 6.06 15.52
N GLN A 202 -4.78 6.57 16.55
CA GLN A 202 -5.43 7.88 16.51
C GLN A 202 -4.42 9.02 16.22
N ARG A 203 -3.21 8.96 16.78
CA ARG A 203 -2.14 9.94 16.49
C ARG A 203 -1.60 9.85 15.06
N LYS A 204 -1.51 8.66 14.48
CA LYS A 204 -0.93 8.44 13.13
C LYS A 204 -1.95 8.61 12.00
N TYR A 205 -3.13 8.03 12.17
CA TYR A 205 -4.17 7.82 11.15
C TYR A 205 -5.46 8.63 11.42
N HIS A 206 -5.48 9.48 12.46
CA HIS A 206 -6.64 10.26 12.92
C HIS A 206 -7.85 9.43 13.44
N GLY A 207 -7.98 8.16 13.05
CA GLY A 207 -9.04 7.24 13.48
C GLY A 207 -8.65 6.21 14.54
N ILE A 208 -9.66 5.74 15.28
CA ILE A 208 -9.56 4.73 16.33
C ILE A 208 -9.90 3.33 15.76
N PRO A 209 -9.07 2.30 16.00
CA PRO A 209 -9.34 0.93 15.57
C PRO A 209 -10.17 0.14 16.60
N ILE A 210 -10.92 -0.85 16.12
CA ILE A 210 -11.63 -1.85 16.92
C ILE A 210 -11.19 -3.26 16.50
N LYS A 211 -11.08 -4.17 17.47
CA LYS A 211 -10.64 -5.55 17.23
C LYS A 211 -11.84 -6.41 16.85
N THR A 212 -11.85 -6.90 15.61
CA THR A 212 -12.92 -7.72 15.01
C THR A 212 -12.35 -8.74 14.01
N GLU A 213 -13.19 -9.66 13.53
CA GLU A 213 -12.86 -10.64 12.48
C GLU A 213 -12.56 -10.01 11.10
N TYR A 214 -12.79 -8.70 10.94
CA TYR A 214 -12.51 -7.92 9.73
C TYR A 214 -11.57 -6.72 10.01
N SER A 215 -10.69 -6.85 11.02
CA SER A 215 -9.69 -5.82 11.38
C SER A 215 -8.81 -5.38 10.19
N ASN A 216 -8.58 -6.26 9.20
CA ASN A 216 -7.84 -5.92 7.97
C ASN A 216 -8.59 -4.89 7.09
N GLU A 217 -9.93 -4.98 7.01
CA GLU A 217 -10.73 -3.98 6.30
C GLU A 217 -10.78 -2.67 7.08
N ILE A 218 -10.90 -2.72 8.42
CA ILE A 218 -10.82 -1.52 9.27
C ILE A 218 -9.47 -0.82 9.11
N ALA A 219 -8.36 -1.57 9.05
CA ALA A 219 -7.02 -1.03 8.83
C ALA A 219 -6.92 -0.27 7.49
N ILE A 220 -7.37 -0.87 6.39
CA ILE A 220 -7.43 -0.22 5.07
C ILE A 220 -8.31 1.03 5.13
N ARG A 221 -9.49 0.95 5.76
CA ARG A 221 -10.41 2.09 5.90
C ARG A 221 -9.84 3.22 6.76
N LEU A 222 -8.98 2.94 7.74
CA LEU A 222 -8.26 3.95 8.53
C LEU A 222 -7.17 4.65 7.70
N ILE A 223 -6.42 3.91 6.88
CA ILE A 223 -5.45 4.48 5.92
C ILE A 223 -6.17 5.41 4.94
N LEU A 224 -7.27 4.93 4.34
CA LEU A 224 -8.09 5.71 3.40
C LEU A 224 -8.77 6.91 4.04
N GLY A 225 -9.27 6.79 5.28
CA GLY A 225 -9.87 7.91 6.01
C GLY A 225 -8.87 9.00 6.34
N CYS A 226 -7.63 8.63 6.66
CA CYS A 226 -6.54 9.57 6.84
C CYS A 226 -6.15 10.26 5.52
N LEU A 227 -6.12 9.52 4.40
CA LEU A 227 -5.88 10.08 3.06
C LEU A 227 -6.99 11.04 2.62
N GLU A 228 -8.27 10.70 2.82
CA GLU A 228 -9.43 11.57 2.54
C GLU A 228 -9.38 12.85 3.40
N PHE A 229 -9.07 12.74 4.70
CA PHE A 229 -8.90 13.92 5.57
C PHE A 229 -7.73 14.81 5.13
N VAL A 230 -6.62 14.22 4.66
CA VAL A 230 -5.50 15.00 4.12
C VAL A 230 -5.87 15.66 2.79
N ALA A 231 -6.51 14.95 1.86
CA ALA A 231 -6.89 15.45 0.54
C ALA A 231 -7.99 16.53 0.60
N GLY A 232 -8.98 16.38 1.49
CA GLY A 232 -10.05 17.34 1.69
C GLY A 232 -9.55 18.74 2.08
N ARG A 233 -8.52 18.81 2.96
CA ARG A 233 -7.84 20.08 3.31
C ARG A 233 -7.14 20.75 2.12
N LEU A 234 -6.89 20.03 1.03
CA LEU A 234 -6.27 20.54 -0.21
C LEU A 234 -7.30 20.84 -1.31
N GLY A 235 -8.59 20.62 -1.07
CA GLY A 235 -9.64 20.70 -2.10
C GLY A 235 -9.50 19.59 -3.16
N ILE A 236 -8.97 18.42 -2.77
CA ILE A 236 -8.68 17.28 -3.65
C ILE A 236 -9.58 16.10 -3.27
N GLN A 237 -10.12 15.40 -4.27
CA GLN A 237 -10.88 14.16 -4.12
C GLN A 237 -9.97 12.96 -4.35
N ILE A 238 -10.01 11.98 -3.46
CA ILE A 238 -9.48 10.63 -3.72
C ILE A 238 -10.58 9.68 -4.17
N ILE A 239 -10.25 8.70 -5.01
CA ILE A 239 -11.14 7.60 -5.38
C ILE A 239 -10.37 6.27 -5.31
N PRO A 240 -10.63 5.39 -4.34
CA PRO A 240 -10.06 4.06 -4.32
C PRO A 240 -10.33 3.30 -5.62
N GLN A 241 -9.28 2.83 -6.26
CA GLN A 241 -9.35 1.99 -7.46
C GLN A 241 -9.19 0.52 -7.09
N PHE A 242 -8.19 0.23 -6.25
CA PHE A 242 -7.89 -1.10 -5.74
C PHE A 242 -7.26 -1.01 -4.35
N VAL A 243 -7.50 -2.01 -3.51
CA VAL A 243 -6.83 -2.18 -2.21
C VAL A 243 -6.49 -3.65 -2.02
N HIS A 244 -5.41 -3.95 -1.32
CA HIS A 244 -5.11 -5.31 -0.90
C HIS A 244 -4.28 -5.34 0.39
N HIS A 245 -4.05 -6.55 0.88
CA HIS A 245 -3.21 -6.82 2.03
C HIS A 245 -2.56 -8.19 1.88
N ASP A 246 -1.45 -8.37 2.58
CA ASP A 246 -0.88 -9.66 2.91
C ASP A 246 -0.43 -9.63 4.38
N MET A 247 0.12 -10.71 4.92
CA MET A 247 0.50 -10.87 6.34
C MET A 247 1.43 -9.78 6.91
N HIS A 248 2.03 -8.94 6.05
CA HIS A 248 3.05 -7.96 6.41
C HIS A 248 2.72 -6.51 6.03
N TYR A 249 1.66 -6.25 5.24
CA TYR A 249 1.37 -4.92 4.73
C TYR A 249 -0.10 -4.71 4.34
N TYR A 250 -0.54 -3.46 4.35
CA TYR A 250 -1.73 -2.96 3.64
C TYR A 250 -1.30 -2.09 2.47
N ARG A 251 -2.00 -2.18 1.34
CA ARG A 251 -1.70 -1.40 0.14
C ARG A 251 -2.98 -0.82 -0.46
N VAL A 252 -2.96 0.46 -0.83
CA VAL A 252 -4.09 1.16 -1.47
C VAL A 252 -3.62 1.88 -2.74
N TYR A 253 -4.48 1.91 -3.76
CA TYR A 253 -4.28 2.60 -5.03
C TYR A 253 -5.46 3.55 -5.26
N LEU A 254 -5.17 4.84 -5.40
CA LEU A 254 -6.12 5.94 -5.43
C LEU A 254 -6.00 6.72 -6.74
N LYS A 255 -7.12 7.04 -7.38
CA LYS A 255 -7.15 8.09 -8.41
C LYS A 255 -7.29 9.45 -7.71
N ILE A 256 -6.39 10.38 -8.04
CA ILE A 256 -6.34 11.74 -7.47
C ILE A 256 -7.01 12.70 -8.45
N LEU A 257 -8.06 13.39 -8.01
CA LEU A 257 -8.71 14.44 -8.80
C LEU A 257 -8.54 15.79 -8.10
N ASN A 258 -7.90 16.74 -8.80
CA ASN A 258 -7.73 18.13 -8.33
C ASN A 258 -9.06 18.91 -8.43
N LYS A 259 -10.04 18.51 -7.62
CA LYS A 259 -11.35 19.14 -7.38
C LYS A 259 -11.91 18.62 -6.04
N PRO A 260 -12.77 19.37 -5.33
CA PRO A 260 -13.39 18.87 -4.10
C PRO A 260 -14.26 17.62 -4.33
N GLY A 261 -14.32 16.74 -3.32
CA GLY A 261 -15.26 15.63 -3.28
C GLY A 261 -16.70 16.11 -3.10
N GLN A 262 -17.65 15.47 -3.79
CA GLN A 262 -19.08 15.81 -3.75
C GLN A 262 -19.90 14.98 -2.75
N LYS A 263 -19.28 14.01 -2.08
CA LYS A 263 -19.93 13.10 -1.14
C LYS A 263 -19.03 12.90 0.06
N GLU A 264 -19.57 13.04 1.26
CA GLU A 264 -18.85 12.71 2.49
C GLU A 264 -18.57 11.20 2.54
N GLN A 265 -17.30 10.80 2.62
CA GLN A 265 -16.87 9.39 2.67
C GLN A 265 -16.22 9.00 4.01
N LEU A 266 -16.10 9.96 4.93
CA LEU A 266 -15.67 9.72 6.30
C LEU A 266 -16.86 9.34 7.18
N GLY A 267 -16.65 8.36 8.04
CA GLY A 267 -17.64 7.90 9.01
C GLY A 267 -17.04 6.88 9.96
N TYR A 268 -17.89 6.05 10.54
CA TYR A 268 -17.53 5.08 11.57
C TYR A 268 -18.05 3.69 11.21
N ILE A 269 -17.35 2.66 11.67
CA ILE A 269 -17.91 1.32 11.78
C ILE A 269 -18.32 1.13 13.24
N ILE A 270 -19.62 0.87 13.45
CA ILE A 270 -20.14 0.38 14.72
C ILE A 270 -20.19 -1.15 14.71
N HIS A 271 -19.86 -1.78 15.85
CA HIS A 271 -19.84 -3.23 16.02
C HIS A 271 -20.41 -3.64 17.39
N CYS A 272 -21.40 -4.52 17.42
CA CYS A 272 -21.93 -5.09 18.66
C CYS A 272 -21.33 -6.48 18.91
N LYS A 273 -20.46 -6.59 19.93
CA LYS A 273 -19.84 -7.87 20.32
C LYS A 273 -20.85 -8.92 20.78
N SER A 274 -22.01 -8.50 21.31
CA SER A 274 -23.03 -9.41 21.85
C SER A 274 -23.83 -10.16 20.77
N CYS A 275 -23.95 -9.61 19.55
CA CYS A 275 -24.79 -10.20 18.49
C CYS A 275 -24.19 -10.14 17.07
N GLY A 276 -22.96 -9.64 16.92
CA GLY A 276 -22.31 -9.50 15.60
C GLY A 276 -22.92 -8.43 14.69
N ASN A 277 -23.78 -7.54 15.21
CA ASN A 277 -24.33 -6.43 14.42
C ASN A 277 -23.21 -5.44 14.03
N ARG A 278 -23.10 -5.11 12.75
CA ARG A 278 -22.21 -4.04 12.28
C ARG A 278 -22.74 -3.29 11.07
N LYS A 279 -22.40 -2.01 11.02
CA LYS A 279 -22.88 -1.03 10.05
C LYS A 279 -21.83 0.06 9.88
N ALA A 280 -21.68 0.59 8.67
CA ALA A 280 -20.95 1.82 8.41
C ALA A 280 -21.92 3.01 8.51
N VAL A 281 -21.55 4.06 9.24
CA VAL A 281 -22.44 5.16 9.65
C VAL A 281 -21.73 6.51 9.61
N MET A 282 -22.44 7.58 9.20
CA MET A 282 -21.90 8.95 9.25
C MET A 282 -21.72 9.45 10.69
N LYS A 283 -22.73 9.17 11.54
CA LYS A 283 -22.80 9.59 12.93
C LYS A 283 -22.61 8.38 13.85
N GLN A 284 -21.98 8.59 15.00
CA GLN A 284 -21.75 7.53 15.98
C GLN A 284 -23.08 7.06 16.60
N GLU A 285 -23.20 5.76 16.84
CA GLU A 285 -24.30 5.14 17.58
C GLU A 285 -23.67 4.37 18.76
N GLU A 286 -24.13 4.55 20.00
CA GLU A 286 -23.55 3.89 21.19
C GLU A 286 -24.23 2.57 21.59
N ILE A 287 -25.50 2.39 21.20
CA ILE A 287 -26.37 1.28 21.64
C ILE A 287 -26.80 0.48 20.41
N CYS A 288 -26.69 -0.86 20.48
CA CYS A 288 -27.08 -1.75 19.40
C CYS A 288 -28.60 -1.84 19.27
N GLN A 289 -29.14 -1.40 18.14
CA GLN A 289 -30.57 -1.40 17.78
C GLN A 289 -31.27 -2.79 17.76
N ILE A 290 -30.54 -3.88 18.03
CA ILE A 290 -31.04 -5.27 17.98
C ILE A 290 -31.08 -5.93 19.37
N CYS A 291 -30.16 -5.57 20.27
CA CYS A 291 -30.01 -6.23 21.57
C CYS A 291 -29.64 -5.28 22.73
N ASN A 292 -29.76 -3.97 22.52
CA ASN A 292 -29.50 -2.88 23.48
C ASN A 292 -28.11 -2.90 24.16
N SER A 293 -27.19 -3.75 23.69
CA SER A 293 -25.81 -3.81 24.17
C SER A 293 -24.96 -2.66 23.61
N LYS A 294 -23.94 -2.25 24.38
CA LYS A 294 -22.99 -1.21 23.96
C LYS A 294 -22.24 -1.59 22.67
N LEU A 295 -21.99 -0.60 21.83
CA LEU A 295 -21.24 -0.71 20.58
C LEU A 295 -19.74 -0.39 20.76
N ASP A 296 -18.89 -1.19 20.13
CA ASP A 296 -17.51 -0.80 19.80
C ASP A 296 -17.57 0.11 18.57
N ILE A 297 -16.94 1.29 18.65
CA ILE A 297 -16.93 2.29 17.58
C ILE A 297 -15.50 2.43 17.03
N GLY A 298 -15.34 2.20 15.74
CA GLY A 298 -14.08 2.42 15.00
C GLY A 298 -14.22 3.57 14.00
N GLY A 299 -13.22 4.46 13.96
CA GLY A 299 -13.19 5.63 13.08
C GLY A 299 -12.70 6.92 13.77
N PRO A 300 -12.78 8.09 13.10
CA PRO A 300 -13.25 8.26 11.72
C PRO A 300 -12.40 7.46 10.71
N LEU A 301 -13.05 6.91 9.70
CA LEU A 301 -12.48 6.05 8.67
C LEU A 301 -13.27 6.16 7.36
N TRP A 302 -12.72 5.63 6.27
CA TRP A 302 -13.40 5.58 4.97
C TRP A 302 -14.54 4.57 4.98
N ILE A 303 -15.78 5.02 4.80
CA ILE A 303 -16.96 4.14 4.72
C ILE A 303 -17.35 3.78 3.27
N GLY A 304 -16.76 4.42 2.28
CA GLY A 304 -17.06 4.23 0.86
C GLY A 304 -16.63 2.87 0.27
N GLN A 305 -16.73 2.77 -1.07
CA GLN A 305 -16.23 1.63 -1.84
C GLN A 305 -14.70 1.52 -1.74
N LEU A 306 -14.19 0.28 -1.79
CA LEU A 306 -12.76 -0.04 -1.71
C LEU A 306 -12.16 -0.50 -3.06
N PHE A 307 -13.02 -0.75 -4.04
CA PHE A 307 -12.68 -1.29 -5.36
C PHE A 307 -13.50 -0.56 -6.41
N GLU A 308 -12.86 -0.04 -7.44
CA GLU A 308 -13.55 0.37 -8.67
C GLU A 308 -13.64 -0.86 -9.57
N LYS A 309 -14.87 -1.19 -10.01
CA LYS A 309 -15.16 -2.45 -10.69
C LYS A 309 -14.45 -2.56 -12.03
N LYS A 310 -14.42 -1.51 -12.85
CA LYS A 310 -13.78 -1.57 -14.17
C LYS A 310 -12.27 -1.73 -14.00
N PHE A 311 -11.66 -0.91 -13.15
CA PHE A 311 -10.23 -0.97 -12.86
C PHE A 311 -9.77 -2.38 -12.43
N VAL A 312 -10.50 -3.04 -11.52
CA VAL A 312 -10.15 -4.42 -11.09
C VAL A 312 -10.38 -5.44 -12.21
N VAL A 313 -11.34 -5.23 -13.12
CA VAL A 313 -11.51 -6.07 -14.32
C VAL A 313 -10.36 -5.88 -15.30
N ASN A 314 -9.96 -4.63 -15.61
CA ASN A 314 -8.76 -4.34 -16.41
C ASN A 314 -7.50 -5.01 -15.81
N MET A 315 -7.34 -5.00 -14.49
CA MET A 315 -6.23 -5.72 -13.81
C MET A 315 -6.27 -7.24 -14.03
N ILE A 316 -7.45 -7.86 -14.20
CA ILE A 316 -7.57 -9.29 -14.55
C ILE A 316 -7.22 -9.51 -16.02
N GLU A 317 -7.76 -8.68 -16.90
CA GLU A 317 -7.56 -8.77 -18.35
C GLU A 317 -6.10 -8.53 -18.77
N ILE A 318 -5.37 -7.70 -18.02
CA ILE A 318 -3.95 -7.41 -18.27
C ILE A 318 -3.01 -8.43 -17.63
N ALA A 319 -3.43 -9.18 -16.60
CA ALA A 319 -2.55 -10.09 -15.85
C ALA A 319 -1.87 -11.19 -16.68
N PRO A 320 -2.49 -11.78 -17.72
CA PRO A 320 -1.81 -12.74 -18.61
C PRO A 320 -0.62 -12.16 -19.39
N LYS A 321 -0.47 -10.82 -19.45
CA LYS A 321 0.68 -10.16 -20.11
C LYS A 321 1.95 -10.15 -19.22
N PHE A 322 1.87 -10.54 -17.94
CA PHE A 322 2.92 -10.36 -16.95
C PHE A 322 3.32 -11.64 -16.19
N VAL A 323 4.59 -11.74 -15.79
CA VAL A 323 5.13 -12.85 -14.98
C VAL A 323 4.89 -12.60 -13.48
N VAL A 324 3.66 -12.81 -13.04
CA VAL A 324 3.21 -12.55 -11.65
C VAL A 324 2.88 -13.83 -10.86
N ASP A 325 2.89 -13.73 -9.53
CA ASP A 325 2.41 -14.79 -8.64
C ASP A 325 0.96 -15.20 -8.98
N LYS A 326 0.71 -16.51 -9.09
CA LYS A 326 -0.62 -17.09 -9.39
C LYS A 326 -1.69 -16.75 -8.33
N ARG A 327 -1.30 -16.23 -7.16
CA ARG A 327 -2.18 -15.65 -6.16
C ARG A 327 -2.85 -14.35 -6.64
N CYS A 328 -2.21 -13.55 -7.51
CA CYS A 328 -2.74 -12.27 -7.97
C CYS A 328 -4.10 -12.43 -8.66
N GLY A 329 -4.22 -13.32 -9.66
CA GLY A 329 -5.49 -13.58 -10.35
C GLY A 329 -6.62 -14.01 -9.38
N LYS A 330 -6.34 -15.00 -8.52
CA LYS A 330 -7.29 -15.51 -7.50
C LYS A 330 -7.71 -14.48 -6.44
N ILE A 331 -6.96 -13.39 -6.29
CA ILE A 331 -7.31 -12.26 -5.41
C ILE A 331 -8.12 -11.24 -6.20
N LEU A 332 -7.69 -10.87 -7.42
CA LEU A 332 -8.42 -9.94 -8.29
C LEU A 332 -9.83 -10.44 -8.64
N GLU A 333 -9.99 -11.74 -8.93
CA GLU A 333 -11.29 -12.39 -9.10
C GLU A 333 -12.24 -12.12 -7.90
N LYS A 334 -11.72 -12.22 -6.67
CA LYS A 334 -12.50 -11.90 -5.45
C LYS A 334 -12.81 -10.41 -5.37
N CYS A 335 -11.83 -9.55 -5.62
CA CYS A 335 -12.02 -8.09 -5.62
C CYS A 335 -13.06 -7.63 -6.67
N ALA A 336 -13.09 -8.26 -7.84
CA ALA A 336 -14.07 -8.01 -8.89
C ALA A 336 -15.49 -8.42 -8.49
N LEU A 337 -15.65 -9.49 -7.69
CA LEU A 337 -16.91 -9.84 -7.06
C LEU A 337 -17.28 -8.84 -5.95
N GLU A 338 -16.35 -8.54 -5.03
CA GLU A 338 -16.51 -7.58 -3.92
C GLU A 338 -16.93 -6.18 -4.35
N SER A 339 -16.51 -5.73 -5.54
CA SER A 339 -16.88 -4.42 -6.11
C SER A 339 -18.40 -4.18 -6.19
N LYS A 340 -19.20 -5.25 -6.03
CA LYS A 340 -20.66 -5.25 -6.09
C LYS A 340 -21.35 -5.27 -4.71
N MET A 341 -20.65 -5.39 -3.56
CA MET A 341 -21.22 -5.95 -2.29
C MET A 341 -20.62 -5.36 -0.98
N GLN A 342 -21.26 -5.50 0.22
CA GLN A 342 -20.90 -4.67 1.43
C GLN A 342 -20.51 -5.27 2.84
N LYS A 343 -20.90 -6.47 3.36
CA LYS A 343 -20.68 -6.94 4.79
C LYS A 343 -20.57 -8.48 5.07
N SER A 344 -19.93 -8.95 6.16
CA SER A 344 -19.53 -10.39 6.28
C SER A 344 -20.51 -11.45 6.93
N PRO A 345 -20.66 -12.66 6.32
CA PRO A 345 -21.60 -14.19 6.96
C PRO A 345 -20.71 -14.86 8.05
N LEU A 346 -20.63 -16.18 8.41
CA LEU A 346 -21.12 -17.54 8.02
C LEU A 346 -20.50 -18.31 6.78
N LYS A 347 -20.87 -19.60 6.57
CA LYS A 347 -20.18 -20.60 5.67
C LYS A 347 -20.29 -20.29 4.16
N MET A 348 -19.45 -19.36 3.71
CA MET A 348 -19.23 -18.84 2.35
C MET A 348 -20.32 -19.13 1.30
N LYS A 349 -20.13 -20.12 0.40
CA LYS A 349 -20.98 -20.34 -0.79
C LYS A 349 -22.47 -20.48 -0.47
N ASN A 350 -22.83 -21.30 0.52
CA ASN A 350 -24.23 -21.59 0.82
C ASN A 350 -24.93 -20.39 1.45
N ALA A 351 -24.20 -19.65 2.29
CA ALA A 351 -24.70 -18.44 2.93
C ALA A 351 -24.81 -17.26 1.95
N ILE A 352 -23.87 -17.12 1.02
CA ILE A 352 -24.01 -16.21 -0.14
C ILE A 352 -25.27 -16.55 -0.92
N LYS A 353 -25.48 -17.82 -1.26
CA LYS A 353 -26.62 -18.22 -2.07
C LYS A 353 -27.96 -17.97 -1.33
N LYS A 354 -28.09 -18.38 -0.06
CA LYS A 354 -29.28 -18.07 0.77
C LYS A 354 -29.63 -16.57 0.79
N LEU A 355 -28.64 -15.68 0.74
CA LEU A 355 -28.85 -14.22 0.69
C LEU A 355 -29.25 -13.74 -0.71
N GLN A 356 -28.63 -14.27 -1.77
CA GLN A 356 -28.99 -13.97 -3.16
C GLN A 356 -30.40 -14.45 -3.51
N ASP A 357 -30.75 -15.67 -3.11
CA ASP A 357 -32.08 -16.26 -3.29
C ASP A 357 -33.17 -15.46 -2.53
N ALA A 358 -32.79 -14.72 -1.48
CA ALA A 358 -33.64 -13.81 -0.71
C ALA A 358 -33.61 -12.34 -1.22
N GLY A 359 -33.00 -12.07 -2.38
CA GLY A 359 -32.97 -10.75 -3.02
C GLY A 359 -31.86 -9.80 -2.55
N PHE A 360 -30.99 -10.22 -1.63
CA PHE A 360 -29.86 -9.42 -1.14
C PHE A 360 -28.60 -9.61 -1.99
N MET A 361 -27.76 -8.58 -2.04
CA MET A 361 -26.45 -8.66 -2.68
C MET A 361 -25.50 -9.55 -1.84
N ALA A 362 -24.74 -10.52 -2.41
CA ALA A 362 -23.70 -11.27 -1.65
C ALA A 362 -22.55 -11.90 -2.49
N SER A 363 -21.26 -11.81 -2.07
CA SER A 363 -20.10 -12.58 -2.65
C SER A 363 -18.83 -12.63 -1.77
N PRO A 364 -17.86 -13.57 -1.97
CA PRO A 364 -16.63 -13.69 -1.15
C PRO A 364 -15.77 -12.42 -1.09
N THR A 365 -14.92 -12.27 -0.06
CA THR A 365 -13.90 -11.19 0.03
C THR A 365 -12.47 -11.73 -0.05
N SER A 366 -11.58 -10.90 -0.61
CA SER A 366 -10.14 -11.00 -0.59
C SER A 366 -9.53 -10.62 0.78
N LEU A 367 -10.18 -9.75 1.55
CA LEU A 367 -9.64 -9.14 2.77
C LEU A 367 -9.70 -10.07 4.00
N ASN A 368 -10.48 -11.15 3.93
CA ASN A 368 -10.43 -12.27 4.87
C ASN A 368 -10.78 -13.57 4.12
N PRO A 369 -9.90 -14.61 4.09
CA PRO A 369 -10.16 -15.89 3.44
C PRO A 369 -11.46 -16.61 3.86
N THR A 370 -12.02 -16.33 5.04
CA THR A 370 -13.27 -16.92 5.53
C THR A 370 -14.48 -15.98 5.46
N GLY A 371 -14.34 -14.78 4.87
CA GLY A 371 -15.41 -13.79 4.72
C GLY A 371 -15.93 -13.60 3.28
N PHE A 372 -17.15 -13.06 3.19
CA PHE A 372 -17.87 -12.59 2.00
C PHE A 372 -18.41 -11.16 2.29
N ARG A 373 -19.23 -10.57 1.43
CA ARG A 373 -19.83 -9.24 1.59
C ARG A 373 -21.28 -9.22 1.13
N THR A 374 -22.23 -8.68 1.92
CA THR A 374 -23.67 -8.44 1.63
C THR A 374 -24.18 -7.07 2.08
N ASP A 375 -25.29 -6.55 1.56
CA ASP A 375 -25.99 -5.36 2.07
C ASP A 375 -26.95 -5.65 3.25
N CYS A 376 -27.48 -6.87 3.31
CA CYS A 376 -28.37 -7.42 4.34
C CYS A 376 -27.97 -7.05 5.80
N ARG A 377 -28.95 -6.88 6.70
CA ARG A 377 -28.68 -6.58 8.13
C ARG A 377 -28.41 -7.86 8.93
N ILE A 378 -27.72 -7.78 10.08
CA ILE A 378 -27.38 -9.02 10.83
C ILE A 378 -28.63 -9.75 11.34
N ASP A 379 -29.69 -9.03 11.69
CA ASP A 379 -30.98 -9.58 12.13
C ASP A 379 -31.71 -10.33 11.01
N GLU A 380 -31.48 -9.97 9.76
CA GLU A 380 -31.99 -10.66 8.57
C GLU A 380 -31.08 -11.83 8.20
N ILE A 381 -29.75 -11.62 8.21
CA ILE A 381 -28.74 -12.67 8.04
C ILE A 381 -28.95 -13.80 9.06
N LEU A 382 -29.21 -13.49 10.33
CA LEU A 382 -29.45 -14.49 11.38
C LEU A 382 -30.75 -15.28 11.15
N LYS A 383 -31.82 -14.65 10.64
CA LYS A 383 -33.07 -15.34 10.27
C LYS A 383 -32.95 -16.18 9.01
N LEU A 384 -32.18 -15.70 8.03
CA LEU A 384 -32.00 -16.39 6.75
C LEU A 384 -31.00 -17.54 6.86
N LEU A 385 -29.98 -17.42 7.71
CA LEU A 385 -28.86 -18.37 7.81
C LEU A 385 -28.89 -19.32 9.03
N SER A 386 -29.92 -19.22 9.88
CA SER A 386 -30.35 -20.36 10.72
C SER A 386 -30.77 -21.57 9.88
#